data_AF-A0A2V6NRF1-F1
#
_entry.id   AF-A0A2V6NRF1-F1
#
_cell.length_a   1.000
_cell.length_b   1.000
_cell.length_c   1.000
_cell.angle_alpha   90.00
_cell.angle_beta   90.00
_cell.angle_gamma   90.00
#
_symmetry.space_group_name_H-M   'P 1'
#
loop_
_entity.id
_entity.type
_entity.pdbx_description
1 polymer ?
#
loop_
_entity_poly.entity_id
_entity_poly.type
_entity_poly.pdbx_seq_one_letter_code
_entity_poly.pdbx_strand_id
1 'polypeptide(L)'
;VEREVNEEIRIETTFDDHIVALLNDDSTEVGRVHLGVVHVFKLDEPNVEKREAMITSLEFLSREELLQRRDTLETWSQLCVDRLDRLLG
;
A
#
# COMPACT_ATOMS: atom_id res chain seq x y z
N VAL A 1 8.99 -5.85 5.99
CA VAL A 1 8.82 -5.14 4.71
C VAL A 1 9.55 -5.80 3.54
N GLU A 2 10.89 -5.75 3.41
CA GLU A 2 11.56 -6.20 2.18
C GLU A 2 11.29 -7.68 1.84
N ARG A 3 11.33 -8.57 2.85
CA ARG A 3 10.98 -9.99 2.64
C ARG A 3 9.51 -10.17 2.23
N GLU A 4 8.58 -9.51 2.93
CA GLU A 4 7.13 -9.62 2.70
C GLU A 4 6.75 -9.10 1.31
N VAL A 5 7.25 -7.91 0.93
CA VAL A 5 7.04 -7.33 -0.41
C VAL A 5 7.56 -8.28 -1.49
N ASN A 6 8.74 -8.88 -1.29
CA ASN A 6 9.31 -9.84 -2.24
C ASN A 6 8.57 -11.19 -2.27
N GLU A 7 7.80 -11.54 -1.24
CA GLU A 7 6.95 -12.74 -1.24
C GLU A 7 5.68 -12.51 -2.09
N GLU A 8 5.09 -11.32 -2.01
CA GLU A 8 3.83 -10.97 -2.68
C GLU A 8 4.02 -10.52 -4.13
N ILE A 9 5.00 -9.65 -4.39
CA ILE A 9 5.25 -9.00 -5.68
C ILE A 9 6.73 -8.99 -6.05
N ARG A 10 7.01 -8.72 -7.32
CA ARG A 10 8.35 -8.54 -7.87
C ARG A 10 8.45 -7.15 -8.46
N ILE A 11 9.38 -6.34 -7.98
CA ILE A 11 9.66 -5.01 -8.53
C ILE A 11 10.90 -5.14 -9.42
N GLU A 12 10.73 -4.96 -10.74
CA GLU A 12 11.79 -5.07 -11.75
C GLU A 12 12.24 -3.69 -12.25
N THR A 13 12.43 -2.78 -11.31
CA THR A 13 12.98 -1.44 -11.55
C THR A 13 13.72 -0.96 -10.30
N THR A 14 14.47 0.13 -10.42
CA THR A 14 15.01 0.86 -9.26
C THR A 14 13.89 1.54 -8.50
N PHE A 15 14.01 1.54 -7.17
CA PHE A 15 13.05 2.20 -6.29
C PHE A 15 13.70 2.72 -5.00
N ASP A 16 13.07 3.74 -4.43
CA ASP A 16 13.35 4.23 -3.07
C ASP A 16 12.22 3.80 -2.13
N ASP A 17 12.57 3.30 -0.93
CA ASP A 17 11.62 2.98 0.14
C ASP A 17 11.74 4.00 1.28
N HIS A 18 10.61 4.59 1.66
CA HIS A 18 10.51 5.54 2.77
C HIS A 18 9.40 5.15 3.74
N ILE A 19 9.75 5.11 5.03
CA ILE A 19 8.75 5.09 6.11
C ILE A 19 8.18 6.49 6.25
N VAL A 20 6.88 6.63 6.01
CA VAL A 20 6.19 7.93 6.00
C VAL A 20 5.24 8.13 7.18
N ALA A 21 4.77 7.03 7.80
CA ALA A 21 3.85 7.09 8.93
C ALA A 21 3.84 5.82 9.77
N LEU A 22 3.30 5.95 10.99
CA LEU A 22 2.78 4.84 11.77
C LEU A 22 1.25 4.88 11.72
N LEU A 23 0.62 3.72 11.53
CA LEU A 23 -0.82 3.57 11.48
C LEU A 23 -1.28 2.80 12.73
N ASN A 24 -2.03 3.48 13.58
CA ASN A 24 -2.72 2.87 14.72
C ASN A 24 -4.23 3.13 14.57
N ASP A 25 -5.00 2.08 14.36
CA ASP A 25 -6.43 2.15 14.12
C ASP A 25 -7.20 1.27 15.12
N ASP A 26 -7.81 1.90 16.11
CA ASP A 26 -8.60 1.22 17.13
C ASP A 26 -10.07 1.00 16.70
N SER A 27 -10.46 1.24 15.45
CA SER A 27 -11.87 1.12 15.04
C SER A 27 -12.33 -0.33 14.85
N THR A 28 -11.42 -1.28 14.62
CA THR A 28 -11.73 -2.71 14.39
C THR A 28 -11.07 -3.61 15.44
N GLU A 29 -11.60 -4.82 15.65
CA GLU A 29 -10.99 -5.78 16.59
C GLU A 29 -9.54 -6.14 16.22
N VAL A 30 -9.27 -6.29 14.91
CA VAL A 30 -7.94 -6.55 14.39
C VAL A 30 -7.03 -5.33 14.57
N GLY A 31 -7.51 -4.13 14.22
CA GLY A 31 -6.71 -2.91 14.32
C GLY A 31 -6.24 -2.61 15.74
N ARG A 32 -7.09 -2.84 16.76
CA ARG A 32 -6.74 -2.63 18.19
C ARG A 32 -5.52 -3.41 18.68
N VAL A 33 -5.11 -4.46 17.98
CA VAL A 33 -3.99 -5.32 18.37
C VAL A 33 -2.81 -5.24 17.39
N HIS A 34 -2.88 -4.38 16.37
CA HIS A 34 -1.82 -4.23 15.37
C HIS A 34 -1.38 -2.77 15.24
N LEU A 35 -0.05 -2.57 15.14
CA LEU A 35 0.55 -1.31 14.77
C LEU A 35 1.15 -1.44 13.38
N GLY A 36 0.65 -0.65 12.43
CA GLY A 36 1.15 -0.60 11.06
C GLY A 36 2.30 0.39 10.90
N VAL A 37 3.25 0.06 10.03
CA VAL A 37 4.27 0.99 9.52
C VAL A 37 3.97 1.21 8.04
N VAL A 38 3.76 2.46 7.64
CA VAL A 38 3.42 2.81 6.26
C VAL A 38 4.70 3.13 5.50
N HIS A 39 4.95 2.35 4.46
CA HIS A 39 6.05 2.52 3.53
C HIS A 39 5.54 3.08 2.20
N VAL A 40 6.29 3.99 1.60
CA VAL A 40 6.08 4.46 0.23
C VAL A 40 7.25 4.01 -0.62
N PHE A 41 6.95 3.20 -1.62
CA PHE A 41 7.90 2.75 -2.64
C PHE A 41 7.75 3.66 -3.85
N LYS A 42 8.79 4.45 -4.14
CA LYS A 42 8.84 5.30 -5.34
C LYS A 42 9.68 4.59 -6.39
N LEU A 43 9.02 4.15 -7.46
CA LEU A 43 9.62 3.41 -8.55
C LEU A 43 9.96 4.34 -9.72
N ASP A 44 11.06 4.05 -10.41
CA ASP A 44 11.42 4.78 -11.64
C ASP A 44 10.52 4.39 -12.83
N GLU A 45 10.06 3.14 -12.86
CA GLU A 45 9.15 2.60 -13.90
C GLU A 45 8.05 1.73 -13.26
N PRO A 46 6.84 1.64 -13.85
CA PRO A 46 5.74 0.81 -13.32
C PRO A 46 5.94 -0.68 -13.61
N ASN A 47 7.14 -1.22 -13.38
CA ASN A 47 7.51 -2.59 -13.69
C ASN A 47 7.38 -3.48 -12.45
N VAL A 48 6.14 -3.91 -12.17
CA VAL A 48 5.80 -4.77 -11.03
C VAL A 48 4.99 -5.97 -11.50
N GLU A 49 5.39 -7.17 -11.06
CA GLU A 49 4.71 -8.42 -11.33
C GLU A 49 4.21 -9.07 -10.02
N LYS A 50 3.08 -9.79 -10.09
CA LYS A 50 2.62 -10.58 -8.94
C LYS A 50 3.47 -11.84 -8.76
N ARG A 51 3.71 -12.23 -7.51
CA ARG A 51 4.35 -13.51 -7.15
C ARG A 51 3.42 -14.45 -6.39
N GLU A 52 2.39 -13.91 -5.75
CA GLU A 52 1.41 -14.71 -5.03
C GLU A 52 0.16 -15.01 -5.86
N ALA A 53 -0.31 -16.27 -5.80
CA ALA A 53 -1.48 -16.73 -6.54
C ALA A 53 -2.79 -16.07 -6.08
N MET A 54 -2.87 -15.63 -4.81
CA MET A 54 -4.04 -14.92 -4.28
C MET A 54 -4.20 -13.51 -4.87
N ILE A 55 -3.13 -12.92 -5.43
CA ILE A 55 -3.22 -11.66 -6.17
C ILE A 55 -3.89 -11.94 -7.52
N THR A 56 -5.17 -11.60 -7.61
CA THR A 56 -5.97 -11.81 -8.83
C THR A 56 -5.70 -10.73 -9.89
N SER A 57 -5.42 -9.51 -9.46
CA SER A 57 -5.12 -8.34 -10.29
C SER A 57 -4.05 -7.46 -9.67
N LEU A 58 -3.19 -6.87 -10.50
CA LEU A 58 -2.18 -5.88 -10.11
C LEU A 58 -2.24 -4.72 -11.12
N GLU A 59 -2.44 -3.50 -10.64
CA GLU A 59 -2.61 -2.32 -11.48
C GLU A 59 -2.10 -1.07 -10.77
N PHE A 60 -1.42 -0.19 -11.51
CA PHE A 60 -1.13 1.17 -11.06
C PHE A 60 -2.32 2.06 -11.39
N LEU A 61 -2.94 2.62 -10.35
CA LEU A 61 -4.09 3.50 -10.47
C LEU A 61 -3.69 4.95 -10.21
N SER A 62 -4.35 5.86 -10.91
CA SER A 62 -4.31 7.28 -10.57
C SER A 62 -4.95 7.53 -9.19
N ARG A 63 -4.68 8.71 -8.65
CA ARG A 63 -5.27 9.14 -7.38
C ARG A 63 -6.80 9.15 -7.44
N GLU A 64 -7.36 9.69 -8.51
CA GLU A 64 -8.81 9.78 -8.72
C GLU A 64 -9.43 8.39 -8.76
N GLU A 65 -8.78 7.44 -9.43
CA GLU A 65 -9.21 6.05 -9.53
C GLU A 65 -9.16 5.32 -8.19
N LEU A 66 -8.17 5.59 -7.35
CA LEU A 66 -8.10 5.05 -5.98
C LEU A 66 -9.22 5.61 -5.11
N LEU A 67 -9.46 6.92 -5.17
CA LEU A 67 -10.52 7.57 -4.40
C LEU A 67 -11.91 7.05 -4.78
N GLN A 68 -12.14 6.77 -6.07
CA GLN A 68 -13.40 6.16 -6.53
C GLN A 68 -13.61 4.74 -6.00
N ARG A 69 -12.53 4.01 -5.72
CA ARG A 69 -12.57 2.64 -5.19
C ARG A 69 -12.49 2.59 -3.67
N ARG A 70 -12.34 3.72 -2.99
CA ARG A 70 -12.12 3.82 -1.53
C ARG A 70 -13.00 2.86 -0.73
N ASP A 71 -14.31 2.87 -0.95
CA ASP A 71 -15.26 2.10 -0.14
C ASP A 71 -15.20 0.58 -0.37
N THR A 72 -14.47 0.13 -1.40
CA THR A 72 -14.19 -1.29 -1.67
C THR A 72 -12.92 -1.79 -0.98
N LEU A 73 -12.11 -0.88 -0.44
CA LEU A 73 -10.85 -1.20 0.23
C LEU A 73 -11.09 -1.57 1.71
N GLU A 74 -10.17 -2.33 2.27
CA GLU A 74 -10.12 -2.57 3.72
C GLU A 74 -9.73 -1.30 4.49
N THR A 75 -10.04 -1.25 5.79
CA THR A 75 -9.96 -0.04 6.62
C THR A 75 -8.58 0.64 6.59
N TRP A 76 -7.49 -0.11 6.69
CA TRP A 76 -6.14 0.49 6.68
C TRP A 76 -5.79 1.10 5.32
N SER A 77 -6.18 0.44 4.23
CA SER A 77 -6.04 0.98 2.87
C SER A 77 -6.88 2.23 2.68
N GLN A 78 -8.11 2.27 3.21
CA GLN A 78 -8.94 3.48 3.21
C GLN A 78 -8.27 4.65 3.94
N LEU A 79 -7.71 4.40 5.13
CA LEU A 79 -7.02 5.43 5.91
C LEU A 79 -5.79 6.00 5.16
N CYS A 80 -5.04 5.16 4.47
CA CYS A 80 -3.93 5.59 3.63
C CYS A 80 -4.41 6.44 2.44
N VAL A 81 -5.45 6.01 1.72
CA VAL A 81 -6.02 6.75 0.58
C VAL A 81 -6.59 8.11 1.03
N ASP A 82 -7.29 8.16 2.16
CA ASP A 82 -7.86 9.39 2.74
C ASP A 82 -6.78 10.40 3.18
N ARG A 83 -5.52 9.98 3.27
CA ARG A 83 -4.37 10.80 3.69
C ARG A 83 -3.26 10.83 2.64
N LEU A 84 -3.55 10.43 1.40
CA LEU A 84 -2.53 10.20 0.37
C LEU A 84 -1.64 11.43 0.14
N ASP A 85 -2.21 12.65 0.10
CA ASP A 85 -1.44 13.89 -0.02
C ASP A 85 -0.38 14.04 1.07
N ARG A 86 -0.76 13.74 2.31
CA ARG A 86 0.13 13.87 3.47
C ARG A 86 1.21 12.78 3.46
N LEU A 87 0.89 11.60 2.94
CA LEU A 87 1.84 10.48 2.86
C LEU A 87 2.86 10.65 1.74
N LEU A 88 2.48 11.32 0.64
CA LEU A 88 3.33 11.51 -0.52
C LEU A 88 4.15 12.82 -0.50
N GLY A 89 3.77 13.80 0.32
CA GLY A 89 4.53 15.05 0.54
C GLY A 89 4.21 16.13 -0.48
#